data_AF-A0A653BWC6-F1
#
_entry.id   AF-A0A653BWC6-F1
#
_cell.length_a   1.000
_cell.length_b   1.000
_cell.length_c   1.000
_cell.angle_alpha   90.00
_cell.angle_beta   90.00
_cell.angle_gamma   90.00
#
_symmetry.space_group_name_H-M   'P 1'
#
loop_
_entity.id
_entity.type
_entity.pdbx_description
1 polymer ?
#
loop_
_entity_poly.entity_id
_entity_poly.type
_entity_poly.pdbx_seq_one_letter_code
_entity_poly.pdbx_strand_id
1 'polypeptide(L)'
;MSPVYPRMREAGAIFGQVMGYERPTWFDQSIIHDQDPHDWSTPYRMAYTNTFEKPPWFDCVAKEYEACRERVGLADYSSFTKVDLWVIY
;
A
#
# COMPACT_ATOMS: atom_id res chain seq x y z
N MET A 1 -2.29 -4.98 10.52
CA MET A 1 -3.13 -4.83 9.31
C MET A 1 -4.19 -3.73 9.48
N SER A 2 -4.35 -2.87 8.46
CA SER A 2 -5.29 -1.74 8.43
C SER A 2 -6.71 -2.15 8.00
N PRO A 3 -7.80 -1.48 8.45
CA PRO A 3 -9.17 -1.78 8.00
C PRO A 3 -9.38 -1.67 6.48
N VAL A 4 -8.59 -0.82 5.81
CA VAL A 4 -8.68 -0.60 4.36
C VAL A 4 -7.82 -1.57 3.54
N TYR A 5 -7.16 -2.53 4.21
CA TYR A 5 -6.31 -3.53 3.56
C TYR A 5 -6.98 -4.30 2.41
N PRO A 6 -8.23 -4.81 2.53
CA PRO A 6 -8.88 -5.53 1.43
C PRO A 6 -9.00 -4.66 0.16
N ARG A 7 -9.39 -3.40 0.32
CA ARG A 7 -9.52 -2.43 -0.78
C ARG A 7 -8.19 -2.09 -1.43
N MET A 8 -7.12 -2.04 -0.64
CA MET A 8 -5.78 -1.84 -1.19
C MET A 8 -5.32 -3.03 -2.00
N ARG A 9 -5.57 -4.25 -1.52
CA ARG A 9 -5.27 -5.48 -2.27
C ARG A 9 -6.01 -5.51 -3.60
N GLU A 10 -7.32 -5.23 -3.59
CA GLU A 10 -8.15 -5.11 -4.79
C GLU A 10 -7.62 -4.04 -5.77
N ALA A 11 -7.08 -2.93 -5.24
CA ALA A 11 -6.50 -1.86 -6.04
C ALA A 11 -5.08 -2.16 -6.56
N GLY A 12 -4.54 -3.37 -6.34
CA GLY A 12 -3.22 -3.77 -6.81
C GLY A 12 -2.07 -3.32 -5.92
N ALA A 13 -2.30 -3.16 -4.61
CA ALA A 13 -1.24 -2.80 -3.68
C ALA A 13 -0.15 -3.87 -3.59
N ILE A 14 1.10 -3.43 -3.67
CA ILE A 14 2.28 -4.21 -3.30
C ILE A 14 2.69 -3.82 -1.88
N PHE A 15 2.77 -4.80 -0.98
CA PHE A 15 2.92 -4.55 0.45
C PHE A 15 4.37 -4.68 0.92
N GLY A 16 4.80 -3.71 1.72
CA GLY A 16 5.97 -3.83 2.60
C GLY A 16 5.51 -4.08 4.04
N GLN A 17 6.48 -4.31 4.92
CA GLN A 17 6.24 -4.48 6.36
C GLN A 17 6.98 -3.41 7.16
N VAL A 18 6.26 -2.69 8.03
CA VAL A 18 6.85 -1.73 8.99
C VAL A 18 6.22 -1.94 10.36
N MET A 19 7.04 -2.22 11.39
CA MET A 19 6.58 -2.49 12.78
C MET A 19 5.39 -3.47 12.90
N GLY A 20 5.42 -4.59 12.16
CA GLY A 20 4.33 -5.58 12.13
C GLY A 20 3.08 -5.18 11.35
N TYR A 21 3.08 -4.02 10.66
CA TYR A 21 2.00 -3.62 9.76
C TYR A 21 2.37 -3.82 8.29
N GLU A 22 1.44 -4.39 7.55
CA GLU A 22 1.41 -4.39 6.09
C GLU A 22 1.05 -2.99 5.60
N ARG A 23 1.94 -2.39 4.82
CA ARG A 23 1.75 -1.05 4.27
C ARG A 23 1.91 -1.09 2.75
N PRO A 24 0.97 -0.52 1.98
CA PRO A 24 1.14 -0.39 0.53
C PRO A 24 2.38 0.48 0.26
N THR A 25 3.27 -0.04 -0.58
CA THR A 25 4.52 0.62 -0.99
C THR A 25 4.37 1.31 -2.34
N TRP A 26 3.68 0.65 -3.28
CA TRP A 26 3.16 1.21 -4.52
C TRP A 26 1.94 0.38 -4.98
N PHE A 27 1.24 0.87 -5.98
CA PHE A 27 0.11 0.22 -6.62
C PHE A 27 0.46 -0.13 -8.07
N ASP A 28 0.22 -1.37 -8.45
CA ASP A 28 0.43 -1.87 -9.82
C ASP A 28 -0.85 -2.52 -10.33
N GLN A 29 -1.55 -1.83 -11.23
CA GLN A 29 -2.82 -2.33 -11.77
C GLN A 29 -2.66 -3.53 -12.71
N SER A 30 -1.46 -3.79 -13.23
CA SER A 30 -1.23 -4.94 -14.11
C SER A 30 -1.45 -6.27 -13.41
N ILE A 31 -1.36 -6.29 -12.08
CA ILE A 31 -1.47 -7.50 -11.26
C ILE A 31 -2.92 -7.86 -10.93
N ILE A 32 -3.87 -6.93 -11.17
CA ILE A 32 -5.28 -7.08 -10.80
C ILE A 32 -5.98 -8.12 -11.68
N HIS A 33 -5.50 -8.35 -12.90
CA HIS A 33 -6.12 -9.27 -13.86
C HIS A 33 -5.92 -10.76 -13.55
N ASP A 34 -4.96 -11.11 -12.68
CA ASP A 34 -4.57 -12.50 -12.41
C ASP A 34 -5.22 -13.10 -11.15
N GLN A 35 -6.04 -12.36 -10.40
CA GLN A 35 -6.53 -12.79 -9.09
C GLN A 35 -8.04 -12.55 -8.91
N ASP A 36 -8.74 -13.55 -8.39
CA ASP A 36 -10.09 -13.36 -7.84
C ASP A 36 -9.96 -12.54 -6.54
N PRO A 37 -10.54 -11.34 -6.44
CA PRO A 37 -10.44 -10.49 -5.24
C PRO A 37 -11.03 -11.15 -3.99
N HIS A 38 -11.88 -12.18 -4.14
CA HIS A 38 -12.44 -12.96 -3.03
C HIS A 38 -11.62 -14.21 -2.70
N ASP A 39 -10.63 -14.57 -3.52
CA ASP A 39 -9.75 -15.68 -3.22
C ASP A 39 -8.65 -15.24 -2.24
N TRP A 40 -8.88 -15.52 -0.95
CA TRP A 40 -7.91 -15.25 0.10
C TRP A 40 -6.74 -16.25 0.12
N SER A 41 -6.77 -17.28 -0.73
CA SER A 41 -5.67 -18.22 -0.89
C SER A 41 -4.55 -17.68 -1.77
N THR A 42 -4.84 -16.66 -2.60
CA THR A 42 -3.83 -16.00 -3.41
C THR A 42 -2.95 -15.11 -2.52
N PRO A 43 -1.64 -15.36 -2.43
CA PRO A 43 -0.77 -14.59 -1.56
C PRO A 43 -0.69 -13.14 -2.05
N TYR A 44 -0.82 -12.19 -1.12
CA TYR A 44 -0.57 -10.78 -1.38
C TYR A 44 0.87 -10.59 -1.86
N ARG A 45 1.08 -9.68 -2.82
CA ARG A 45 2.42 -9.45 -3.36
C ARG A 45 3.25 -8.61 -2.40
N MET A 46 4.41 -9.13 -2.03
CA MET A 46 5.40 -8.44 -1.22
C MET A 46 6.30 -7.56 -2.08
N ALA A 47 6.61 -6.37 -1.58
CA ALA A 47 7.55 -5.45 -2.18
C ALA A 47 8.92 -6.12 -2.27
N TYR A 48 9.42 -6.27 -3.50
CA TYR A 48 10.73 -6.84 -3.76
C TYR A 48 11.43 -6.03 -4.85
N THR A 49 12.74 -5.85 -4.72
CA THR A 49 13.58 -5.16 -5.70
C THR A 49 14.92 -5.87 -5.76
N ASN A 50 15.32 -6.29 -6.96
CA ASN A 50 16.56 -7.01 -7.21
C ASN A 50 17.54 -6.17 -8.04
N THR A 51 17.66 -4.88 -7.72
CA THR A 51 18.57 -3.96 -8.39
C THR A 51 18.98 -2.84 -7.44
N PHE A 52 20.16 -2.28 -7.66
CA PHE A 52 20.61 -1.03 -7.05
C PHE A 52 20.35 0.19 -7.94
N GLU A 53 19.87 -0.03 -9.17
CA GLU A 53 19.55 1.01 -10.15
C GLU A 53 18.08 1.45 -10.01
N LYS A 54 17.57 2.17 -11.02
CA LYS A 54 16.16 2.60 -11.07
C LYS A 54 15.26 1.35 -10.97
N PRO A 55 14.39 1.25 -9.94
CA PRO A 55 13.59 0.07 -9.73
C PRO A 55 12.43 -0.02 -10.73
N PRO A 56 11.90 -1.22 -11.01
CA PRO A 56 10.83 -1.43 -12.00
C PRO A 56 9.51 -0.75 -11.61
N TRP A 57 9.27 -0.54 -10.30
CA TRP A 57 8.08 0.13 -9.78
C TRP A 57 8.16 1.67 -9.82
N PHE A 58 9.29 2.25 -10.27
CA PHE A 58 9.49 3.70 -10.26
C PHE A 58 8.42 4.44 -11.06
N ASP A 59 8.03 3.92 -12.21
CA ASP A 59 7.02 4.57 -13.05
C ASP A 59 5.60 4.43 -12.45
N CYS A 60 5.36 3.43 -11.58
CA CYS A 60 4.14 3.34 -10.79
C CYS A 60 4.08 4.48 -9.76
N VAL A 61 5.17 4.66 -9.00
CA VAL A 61 5.28 5.73 -8.00
C VAL A 61 5.24 7.12 -8.66
N ALA A 62 5.80 7.28 -9.86
CA ALA A 62 5.70 8.53 -10.61
C ALA A 62 4.23 8.90 -10.95
N LYS A 63 3.42 7.91 -11.34
CA LYS A 63 1.98 8.10 -11.57
C LYS A 63 1.20 8.40 -10.29
N GLU A 64 1.56 7.75 -9.18
CA GLU A 64 0.98 8.06 -7.87
C GLU A 64 1.30 9.50 -7.45
N TYR A 65 2.55 9.94 -7.65
CA TYR A 65 2.97 11.31 -7.40
C TYR A 65 2.17 12.30 -8.25
N GLU A 66 2.07 12.08 -9.56
CA GLU A 66 1.28 12.91 -10.46
C GLU A 66 -0.18 12.98 -10.01
N ALA A 67 -0.78 11.86 -9.64
CA ALA A 67 -2.15 11.81 -9.13
C ALA A 67 -2.32 12.60 -7.82
N CYS A 68 -1.36 12.52 -6.90
CA CYS A 68 -1.38 13.32 -5.67
C CYS A 68 -1.19 14.82 -5.94
N ARG A 69 -0.34 15.15 -6.91
CA ARG A 69 0.09 16.51 -7.20
C ARG A 69 -0.93 17.29 -8.03
N GLU A 70 -1.58 16.62 -8.97
CA GLU A 70 -2.51 17.22 -9.93
C GLU A 70 -3.98 16.86 -9.65
N ARG A 71 -4.25 15.88 -8.76
CA ARG A 71 -5.60 15.43 -8.40
C ARG A 71 -5.68 15.17 -6.88
N VAL A 72 -6.23 14.02 -6.47
CA VAL A 72 -6.42 13.64 -5.08
C VAL A 72 -5.76 12.30 -4.83
N GLY A 73 -4.95 12.22 -3.78
CA GLY A 73 -4.36 10.98 -3.28
C GLY A 73 -4.95 10.60 -1.92
N LEU A 74 -5.00 9.29 -1.64
CA LEU A 74 -5.38 8.74 -0.34
C LEU A 74 -4.21 7.94 0.23
N ALA A 75 -3.78 8.27 1.45
CA ALA A 75 -2.67 7.61 2.12
C ALA A 75 -3.14 6.94 3.42
N ASP A 76 -2.64 5.73 3.67
CA ASP A 76 -2.95 4.99 4.89
C ASP A 76 -1.97 5.29 6.01
N TYR A 77 -2.49 5.93 7.06
CA TYR A 77 -1.78 6.23 8.30
C TYR A 77 -2.29 5.40 9.49
N SER A 78 -2.98 4.30 9.23
CA SER A 78 -3.48 3.40 10.27
C SER A 78 -2.35 2.83 11.14
N SER A 79 -1.16 2.59 10.55
CA SER A 79 0.01 2.08 11.27
C SER A 79 0.66 3.08 12.23
N PHE A 80 0.30 4.36 12.18
CA PHE A 80 0.89 5.36 13.07
C PHE A 80 0.33 5.22 14.48
N THR A 81 1.21 5.33 15.48
CA THR A 81 0.83 5.35 16.89
C THR A 81 -0.14 6.48 17.16
N LYS A 82 -1.25 6.17 17.82
CA LYS A 82 -2.28 7.12 18.24
C LYS A 82 -2.33 7.06 19.76
N VAL A 83 -2.12 8.21 20.42
CA VAL A 83 -2.14 8.32 21.87
C VAL A 83 -3.21 9.34 22.23
N ASP A 84 -4.12 8.95 23.10
CA ASP A 84 -5.15 9.81 23.64
C ASP A 84 -4.80 10.16 25.09
N LEU A 85 -4.83 11.45 25.43
CA LEU A 85 -4.37 11.97 26.73
C LEU A 85 -5.49 12.76 27.37
N TRP A 86 -5.87 12.37 28.58
CA TRP A 86 -6.90 13.06 29.37
C TRP A 86 -6.30 13.50 30.70
N VAL A 87 -6.57 14.76 31.08
CA VAL A 87 -6.25 15.29 32.41
C VAL A 87 -7.50 15.16 33.27
N ILE A 88 -7.36 14.47 34.39
CA ILE A 88 -8.43 14.33 35.39
C ILE A 88 -8.17 15.41 36.44
N TYR A 89 -9.10 16.35 36.60
CA TYR A 89 -9.13 17.31 37.72
C TYR A 89 -10.03 16.78 38.84
#